data_AF-A0ABD4ZWF5-F1
#
_entry.id   AF-A0ABD4ZWF5-F1
#
_cell.length_a   1.000
_cell.length_b   1.000
_cell.length_c   1.000
_cell.angle_alpha   90.00
_cell.angle_beta   90.00
_cell.angle_gamma   90.00
#
_symmetry.space_group_name_H-M   'P 1'
#
loop_
_entity.id
_entity.type
_entity.pdbx_description
1 polymer ?
#
loop_
_entity_poly.entity_id
_entity_poly.type
_entity_poly.pdbx_seq_one_letter_code
_entity_poly.pdbx_strand_id
1 'polypeptide(L)'
;MEYTLTLESMTALNSKSDQFKEQVILFAEENSGIGVTFDDFEKWLNQKGFRLVATDKKWKAVLSSIIKRRFYYEVSYKYDCDRNLITVFTLKCIS
;
A
#
# COMPACT_ATOMS: atom_id res chain seq x y z
N MET A 1 0.05 20.33 -16.53
CA MET A 1 -0.44 19.22 -17.37
C MET A 1 -0.65 18.04 -16.46
N GLU A 2 -1.91 17.73 -16.16
CA GLU A 2 -2.25 16.52 -15.41
C GLU A 2 -2.28 15.36 -16.41
N TYR A 3 -1.31 14.46 -16.35
CA TYR A 3 -1.35 13.22 -17.12
C TYR A 3 -2.33 12.28 -16.43
N THR A 4 -3.58 12.26 -16.90
CA THR A 4 -4.53 11.21 -16.51
C THR A 4 -4.10 9.92 -17.23
N LEU A 5 -3.31 9.09 -16.55
CA LEU A 5 -3.03 7.73 -17.02
C LEU A 5 -4.36 6.99 -17.17
N THR A 6 -4.66 6.50 -18.36
CA THR A 6 -5.85 5.68 -18.59
C THR A 6 -5.63 4.31 -17.95
N LEU A 7 -6.68 3.68 -17.44
CA LEU A 7 -6.58 2.40 -16.72
C LEU A 7 -5.90 1.28 -17.55
N GLU A 8 -5.94 1.42 -18.88
CA GLU A 8 -5.34 0.50 -19.86
C GLU A 8 -3.81 0.65 -19.97
N SER A 9 -3.24 1.82 -19.64
CA SER A 9 -1.78 2.04 -19.66
C SER A 9 -1.08 1.63 -18.35
N MET A 10 -1.83 1.22 -17.33
CA MET A 10 -1.29 0.89 -16.01
C MET A 10 -0.89 -0.59 -15.90
N THR A 11 0.28 -0.83 -15.30
CA THR A 11 0.80 -2.19 -15.09
C THR A 11 0.02 -2.89 -13.97
N ALA A 12 -0.55 -4.05 -14.28
CA ALA A 12 -1.31 -4.82 -13.30
C ALA A 12 -0.40 -5.60 -12.35
N LEU A 13 -0.53 -5.37 -11.04
CA LEU A 13 0.21 -6.04 -9.98
C LEU A 13 -0.65 -7.08 -9.27
N ASN A 14 -0.08 -8.27 -9.13
CA ASN A 14 -0.63 -9.37 -8.35
C ASN A 14 0.23 -9.56 -7.10
N SER A 15 -0.37 -9.80 -5.94
CA SER A 15 0.32 -9.98 -4.66
C SER A 15 1.31 -11.14 -4.60
N LYS A 16 1.23 -12.07 -5.55
CA LYS A 16 2.20 -13.17 -5.69
C LYS A 16 3.44 -12.78 -6.48
N SER A 17 3.41 -11.68 -7.24
CA SER A 17 4.56 -11.26 -8.04
C SER A 17 5.66 -10.68 -7.17
N ASP A 18 6.91 -10.83 -7.58
CA ASP A 18 8.04 -10.20 -6.89
C ASP A 18 7.98 -8.68 -7.00
N GLN A 19 7.51 -8.17 -8.15
CA GLN A 19 7.27 -6.74 -8.35
C GLN A 19 6.32 -6.16 -7.30
N PHE A 20 5.25 -6.87 -6.91
CA PHE A 20 4.38 -6.40 -5.83
C PHE A 20 5.15 -6.28 -4.50
N LYS A 21 6.00 -7.26 -4.18
CA LYS A 21 6.79 -7.22 -2.95
C LYS A 21 7.76 -6.03 -2.94
N GLU A 22 8.41 -5.78 -4.08
CA GLU A 22 9.29 -4.62 -4.27
C GLU A 22 8.52 -3.31 -4.05
N GLN A 23 7.34 -3.17 -4.64
CA GLN A 23 6.49 -2.00 -4.45
C GLN A 23 6.05 -1.80 -2.99
N VAL A 24 5.74 -2.89 -2.26
CA VAL A 24 5.40 -2.78 -0.83
C VAL A 24 6.60 -2.30 0.00
N ILE A 25 7.82 -2.76 -0.32
CA ILE A 25 9.04 -2.34 0.38
C ILE A 25 9.31 -0.87 0.11
N LEU A 26 9.28 -0.44 -1.16
CA LEU A 26 9.48 0.96 -1.55
C LEU A 26 8.45 1.88 -0.90
N PHE A 27 7.17 1.48 -0.92
CA PHE A 27 6.11 2.22 -0.24
C PHE A 27 6.39 2.39 1.26
N ALA A 28 6.82 1.31 1.92
CA ALA A 28 7.11 1.33 3.35
C ALA A 28 8.33 2.21 3.69
N GLU A 29 9.37 2.18 2.86
CA GLU A 29 10.56 3.04 3.01
C GLU A 29 10.23 4.52 2.79
N GLU A 30 9.49 4.86 1.73
CA GLU A 30 9.09 6.24 1.42
C GLU A 30 8.15 6.84 2.49
N ASN A 31 7.42 6.01 3.24
CA ASN A 31 6.45 6.44 4.24
C ASN A 31 6.87 6.11 5.69
N SER A 32 8.16 5.88 5.91
CA SER A 32 8.68 5.66 7.26
C SER A 32 8.44 6.89 8.16
N GLY A 33 8.00 6.65 9.39
CA GLY A 33 7.62 7.67 10.36
C GLY A 33 6.19 8.19 10.22
N ILE A 34 5.43 7.74 9.21
CA ILE A 34 4.08 8.21 8.90
C ILE A 34 3.08 7.06 9.06
N GLY A 35 1.86 7.39 9.50
CA GLY A 35 0.74 6.44 9.53
C GLY A 35 0.12 6.26 8.15
N VAL A 36 0.15 5.04 7.61
CA VAL A 36 -0.37 4.69 6.29
C VAL A 36 -1.51 3.68 6.37
N THR A 37 -2.42 3.72 5.41
CA THR A 37 -3.55 2.79 5.27
C THR A 37 -3.41 1.92 4.01
N PHE A 38 -4.30 0.94 3.87
CA PHE A 38 -4.40 0.17 2.63
C PHE A 38 -4.74 1.05 1.41
N ASP A 39 -5.59 2.06 1.60
CA ASP A 39 -6.01 2.95 0.53
C ASP A 39 -4.88 3.89 0.12
N ASP A 40 -4.02 4.29 1.06
CA ASP A 40 -2.82 5.08 0.75
C ASP A 40 -1.86 4.30 -0.14
N PHE A 41 -1.70 2.98 0.11
CA PHE A 41 -0.91 2.11 -0.77
C PHE A 41 -1.50 2.02 -2.18
N GLU A 42 -2.83 1.83 -2.31
CA GLU A 42 -3.47 1.80 -3.64
C GLU A 42 -3.29 3.12 -4.40
N LYS A 43 -3.49 4.25 -3.71
CA LYS A 43 -3.28 5.58 -4.31
C LYS A 43 -1.83 5.78 -4.75
N TRP A 44 -0.88 5.38 -3.91
CA TRP A 44 0.55 5.46 -4.23
C TRP A 44 0.91 4.59 -5.44
N LEU A 45 0.39 3.36 -5.52
CA LEU A 45 0.57 2.50 -6.70
C LEU A 45 0.03 3.17 -7.97
N ASN A 46 -1.17 3.74 -7.90
CA ASN A 46 -1.80 4.40 -9.04
C ASN A 46 -0.95 5.57 -9.55
N GLN A 47 -0.38 6.37 -8.65
CA GLN A 47 0.54 7.47 -8.99
C GLN A 47 1.83 6.98 -9.67
N LYS A 48 2.29 5.78 -9.34
CA LYS A 48 3.46 5.12 -9.94
C LYS A 48 3.13 4.35 -11.23
N GLY A 49 1.88 4.40 -11.70
CA GLY A 49 1.44 3.73 -12.93
C GLY A 49 1.12 2.24 -12.75
N PHE A 50 0.90 1.80 -11.51
CA PHE A 50 0.53 0.43 -11.17
C PHE A 50 -0.93 0.35 -10.72
N ARG A 51 -1.60 -0.75 -11.03
CA ARG A 51 -2.94 -1.06 -10.51
C ARG A 51 -2.96 -2.46 -9.92
N LEU A 52 -3.72 -2.67 -8.85
CA LEU A 52 -3.93 -4.01 -8.32
C LEU A 52 -4.86 -4.82 -9.23
N VAL A 53 -4.56 -6.10 -9.41
CA VAL A 53 -5.45 -7.02 -10.12
C VAL A 53 -6.76 -7.17 -9.32
N ALA A 54 -7.90 -6.82 -9.93
CA ALA A 54 -9.21 -6.82 -9.25
C ALA A 54 -9.62 -8.19 -8.65
N THR A 55 -9.13 -9.30 -9.23
CA THR A 55 -9.40 -10.65 -8.73
C THR A 55 -8.50 -11.05 -7.56
N ASP A 56 -7.47 -10.27 -7.25
CA ASP A 56 -6.57 -10.55 -6.15
C ASP A 56 -7.14 -10.07 -4.82
N LYS A 57 -7.88 -10.96 -4.14
CA LYS A 57 -8.48 -10.64 -2.84
C LYS A 57 -7.49 -10.72 -1.66
N LYS A 58 -6.22 -11.10 -1.90
CA LYS A 58 -5.24 -11.40 -0.84
C LYS A 58 -4.20 -10.32 -0.63
N TRP A 59 -4.13 -9.32 -1.51
CA TRP A 59 -3.07 -8.30 -1.47
C TRP A 59 -2.96 -7.58 -0.13
N LYS A 60 -4.07 -7.27 0.56
CA LYS A 60 -4.05 -6.63 1.89
C LYS A 60 -3.30 -7.48 2.91
N ALA A 61 -3.59 -8.78 2.94
CA ALA A 61 -2.93 -9.71 3.85
C ALA A 61 -1.44 -9.89 3.52
N VAL A 62 -1.09 -9.91 2.22
CA VAL A 62 0.31 -10.00 1.78
C VAL A 62 1.09 -8.74 2.14
N LEU A 63 0.54 -7.55 1.86
CA LEU A 63 1.12 -6.27 2.26
C LEU A 63 1.38 -6.24 3.75
N SER A 64 0.37 -6.54 4.56
CA SER A 64 0.54 -6.58 6.03
C SER A 64 1.63 -7.57 6.43
N SER A 65 1.67 -8.77 5.84
CA SER A 65 2.70 -9.77 6.14
C SER A 65 4.13 -9.26 5.84
N ILE A 66 4.32 -8.55 4.72
CA ILE A 66 5.62 -7.98 4.33
C ILE A 66 6.03 -6.88 5.31
N ILE A 67 5.13 -5.93 5.59
CA ILE A 67 5.39 -4.85 6.54
C ILE A 67 5.78 -5.42 7.90
N LYS A 68 5.00 -6.37 8.42
CA LYS A 68 5.23 -7.01 9.72
C LYS A 68 6.59 -7.71 9.84
N ARG A 69 7.12 -8.23 8.73
CA ARG A 69 8.38 -9.00 8.70
C ARG A 69 9.61 -8.13 8.52
N ARG A 70 9.48 -6.97 7.86
CA ARG A 70 10.61 -6.15 7.44
C ARG A 70 10.73 -4.82 8.16
N PHE A 71 9.66 -4.34 8.80
CA PHE A 71 9.62 -3.04 9.42
C PHE A 71 9.13 -3.15 10.86
N TYR A 72 9.65 -2.30 11.74
CA TYR A 72 9.01 -2.06 13.02
C TYR A 72 7.76 -1.22 12.76
N TYR A 73 6.61 -1.65 13.28
CA TYR A 73 5.35 -0.98 13.01
C TYR A 73 4.48 -0.92 14.27
N GLU A 74 3.61 0.08 14.30
CA GLU A 74 2.55 0.20 15.28
C GLU A 74 1.20 0.20 14.55
N VAL A 75 0.18 -0.38 15.18
CA VAL A 75 -1.18 -0.42 14.62
C VAL A 75 -2.07 0.47 15.45
N SER A 76 -2.73 1.40 14.77
CA SER A 76 -3.82 2.19 15.32
C SER A 76 -5.05 2.09 14.42
N TYR A 77 -6.16 2.65 14.87
CA TYR A 77 -7.40 2.66 14.11
C TYR A 77 -8.00 4.06 14.12
N LYS A 78 -8.61 4.46 13.01
CA LYS A 78 -9.40 5.69 12.92
C LYS A 78 -10.71 5.41 12.19
N TYR A 79 -11.68 6.30 12.31
CA TYR A 79 -12.89 6.26 11.48
C TYR A 79 -12.69 7.12 10.23
N ASP A 80 -13.11 6.61 9.08
CA ASP A 80 -13.25 7.43 7.87
C ASP A 80 -14.54 8.28 7.92
N CYS A 81 -14.78 9.07 6.85
CA CYS A 81 -15.98 9.92 6.75
C CYS A 81 -17.30 9.12 6.76
N ASP A 82 -17.25 7.86 6.33
CA ASP A 82 -18.39 6.95 6.28
C ASP A 82 -18.54 6.13 7.56
N ARG A 83 -17.75 6.45 8.60
CA ARG A 83 -17.69 5.74 9.89
C ARG A 83 -17.23 4.29 9.79
N ASN A 84 -16.49 3.93 8.76
CA ASN A 84 -15.80 2.65 8.71
C ASN A 84 -14.54 2.72 9.57
N LEU A 85 -14.30 1.67 10.35
CA LEU A 85 -13.05 1.53 11.09
C LEU A 85 -11.93 1.14 10.13
N ILE A 86 -10.91 2.00 10.02
CA ILE A 86 -9.77 1.79 9.13
C ILE A 86 -8.49 1.57 9.93
N THR A 87 -7.72 0.57 9.51
CA THR A 87 -6.41 0.24 10.09
C THR A 87 -5.35 1.21 9.60
N VAL A 88 -4.58 1.75 10.53
CA VAL A 88 -3.43 2.63 10.26
C VAL A 88 -2.16 1.91 10.72
N PHE A 89 -1.23 1.72 9.79
CA PHE A 89 0.10 1.19 10.03
C PHE A 89 1.08 2.35 10.17
N THR A 90 1.63 2.57 11.37
CA THR A 90 2.70 3.55 11.56
C THR A 90 4.04 2.84 11.48
N LEU A 91 4.77 3.06 10.40
CA LEU A 91 6.09 2.47 10.18
C LEU A 91 7.12 3.28 10.97
N LYS A 92 7.94 2.65 11.81
CA LYS A 92 8.97 3.38 12.58
C LYS A 92 10.29 3.36 11.83
N CYS A 93 10.96 4.52 11.79
CA CYS A 93 12.37 4.58 11.40
C CYS A 93 13.19 3.73 12.37
N ILE A 94 14.03 2.84 11.84
CA ILE A 94 15.09 2.23 12.64
C ILE A 94 16.14 3.33 12.82
N SER A 95 16.21 3.90 14.03
CA SER A 95 17.22 4.88 14.44
C SER A 95 18.59 4.26 14.58
#